data_AF-A0A968CHQ9-F1
#
_entry.id   AF-A0A968CHQ9-F1
#
_cell.length_a   1.000
_cell.length_b   1.000
_cell.length_c   1.000
_cell.angle_alpha   90.00
_cell.angle_beta   90.00
_cell.angle_gamma   90.00
#
_symmetry.space_group_name_H-M   'P 1'
#
loop_
_entity.id
_entity.type
_entity.pdbx_description
1 polymer ?
#
loop_
_entity_poly.entity_id
_entity_poly.type
_entity_poly.pdbx_seq_one_letter_code
_entity_poly.pdbx_strand_id
1 'polypeptide(L)' 'VPHVGGVVAMGSTTVLINNLPAARQGDQIVESGPPNAIVIGEPTVIIGG' A
#
# COMPACT_ATOMS: atom_id res chain seq x y z
N VAL A 1 0.18 14.42 10.87
CA VAL A 1 0.20 13.48 12.01
C VAL A 1 1.30 12.47 11.76
N PRO A 2 2.15 12.13 12.75
CA PRO A 2 3.13 11.07 12.61
C PRO A 2 2.44 9.75 12.26
N HIS A 3 3.02 8.94 11.38
CA HIS A 3 2.50 7.62 11.03
C HIS A 3 2.34 6.76 12.30
N VAL A 4 1.15 6.20 12.51
CA VAL A 4 0.84 5.46 13.75
C VAL A 4 0.95 3.94 13.54
N GLY A 5 1.24 3.50 12.32
CA GLY A 5 1.14 2.11 11.92
C GLY A 5 -0.31 1.75 11.57
N GLY A 6 -0.47 0.87 10.58
CA GLY A 6 -1.77 0.54 10.02
C GLY A 6 -1.70 -0.61 9.03
N VAL A 7 -2.82 -0.87 8.37
CA VAL A 7 -2.94 -1.90 7.34
C VAL A 7 -3.26 -1.29 5.99
N VAL A 8 -2.73 -1.87 4.92
CA VAL A 8 -3.11 -1.47 3.56
C VAL A 8 -4.53 -1.97 3.31
N ALA A 9 -5.49 -1.06 3.15
CA ALA A 9 -6.90 -1.42 3.00
C ALA A 9 -7.19 -2.03 1.63
N MET A 10 -6.51 -1.54 0.60
CA MET A 10 -6.64 -2.01 -0.77
C MET A 10 -5.27 -2.00 -1.44
N GLY A 11 -4.79 -3.19 -1.81
CA GLY A 11 -3.60 -3.36 -2.64
C GLY A 11 -3.96 -3.51 -4.13
N SER A 12 -3.02 -4.07 -4.90
CA SER A 12 -3.21 -4.36 -6.32
C SER A 12 -4.38 -5.31 -6.60
N THR A 13 -5.15 -5.01 -7.64
CA THR A 13 -6.26 -5.84 -8.12
C THR A 13 -5.81 -6.95 -9.07
N THR A 14 -4.57 -6.89 -9.56
CA THR A 14 -4.04 -7.80 -10.60
C THR A 14 -2.85 -8.63 -10.15
N VAL A 15 -2.11 -8.18 -9.13
CA VAL A 15 -0.89 -8.84 -8.66
C VAL A 15 -1.06 -9.30 -7.22
N LEU A 16 -0.80 -10.59 -6.99
CA LEU A 16 -0.80 -11.19 -5.66
C LEU A 16 0.63 -11.59 -5.25
N ILE A 17 0.99 -11.31 -3.99
CA ILE A 17 2.23 -11.81 -3.36
C ILE A 17 1.81 -12.67 -2.18
N ASN A 18 2.23 -13.94 -2.16
CA ASN A 18 1.78 -14.92 -1.17
C ASN A 18 0.25 -14.97 -1.03
N ASN A 19 -0.48 -14.98 -2.16
CA ASN A 19 -1.95 -15.03 -2.20
C ASN A 19 -2.69 -13.81 -1.62
N LEU A 20 -2.00 -12.71 -1.35
CA LEU A 20 -2.59 -11.45 -0.90
C LEU A 20 -2.38 -10.33 -1.94
N PRO A 21 -3.30 -9.37 -2.08
CA PRO A 21 -3.12 -8.17 -2.91
C PRO A 21 -1.79 -7.48 -2.59
N ALA A 22 -0.96 -7.27 -3.62
CA ALA A 22 0.34 -6.64 -3.43
C ALA A 22 0.20 -5.14 -3.11
N ALA A 23 0.81 -4.68 -2.02
CA ALA A 23 0.86 -3.26 -1.67
C ALA A 23 1.82 -2.49 -2.60
N ARG A 24 1.44 -1.28 -2.99
CA ARG A 24 2.18 -0.42 -3.93
C ARG A 24 2.03 1.06 -3.61
N GLN A 25 2.87 1.88 -4.24
CA GLN A 25 2.82 3.33 -4.09
C GLN A 25 1.42 3.87 -4.41
N GLY A 26 0.93 4.78 -3.56
CA GLY A 26 -0.40 5.37 -3.66
C GLY A 26 -1.50 4.59 -2.94
N ASP A 27 -1.27 3.35 -2.51
CA ASP A 27 -2.28 2.59 -1.77
C ASP A 27 -2.56 3.24 -0.40
N GLN A 28 -3.83 3.19 0.00
CA GLN A 28 -4.30 3.80 1.24
C GLN A 28 -4.04 2.86 2.44
N ILE A 29 -3.41 3.44 3.46
CA ILE A 29 -3.18 2.83 4.77
C ILE A 29 -4.30 3.29 5.70
N VAL A 30 -4.99 2.32 6.28
CA VAL A 30 -5.93 2.53 7.38
C VAL A 30 -5.14 2.49 8.69
N GLU A 31 -5.08 3.63 9.34
CA GLU A 31 -4.43 3.84 10.63
C GLU A 31 -5.47 4.20 11.68
N SER A 32 -5.09 4.19 12.96
CA SER A 32 -5.93 4.77 14.02
C SER A 32 -6.07 6.30 13.90
N GLY A 33 -5.24 6.95 13.06
CA GLY A 33 -5.31 8.36 12.71
C GLY A 33 -5.93 8.60 11.33
N PRO A 34 -5.72 9.79 10.74
CA PRO A 34 -6.15 10.08 9.37
C PRO A 34 -5.56 9.09 8.35
N PRO A 35 -6.26 8.79 7.24
CA PRO A 35 -5.73 7.92 6.20
C PRO A 35 -4.45 8.50 5.60
N ASN A 36 -3.45 7.64 5.40
CA ASN A 36 -2.20 7.99 4.73
C ASN A 36 -2.05 7.14 3.47
N ALA A 37 -1.20 7.58 2.53
CA ALA A 37 -0.86 6.82 1.35
C ALA A 37 0.59 6.32 1.42
N ILE A 38 0.88 5.16 0.81
CA ILE A 38 2.26 4.70 0.61
C ILE A 38 2.97 5.70 -0.32
N VAL A 39 3.88 6.49 0.23
CA VAL A 39 4.49 7.63 -0.48
C VAL A 39 5.45 7.18 -1.59
N ILE A 40 6.19 6.08 -1.36
CA ILE A 40 7.20 5.61 -2.29
C ILE A 40 7.32 4.08 -2.25
N GLY A 41 7.48 3.46 -3.41
CA GLY A 41 7.79 2.05 -3.59
C GLY A 41 9.23 1.81 -4.03
N GLU A 42 9.54 0.58 -4.45
CA GLU A 42 10.83 0.29 -5.08
C GLU A 42 10.85 0.89 -6.51
N PRO A 43 11.89 1.66 -6.92
CA PRO A 43 11.83 2.45 -8.15
C PRO A 43 11.84 1.67 -9.47
N THR A 44 12.28 0.41 -9.47
CA THR A 44 12.46 -0.40 -10.68
C THR A 44 11.39 -1.48 -10.86
N VAL A 45 10.58 -1.73 -9.84
CA VAL A 45 9.54 -2.75 -9.77
C VAL A 45 8.18 -2.07 -9.66
N ILE A 46 7.44 -2.07 -10.76
CA ILE A 46 6.09 -1.51 -10.85
C ILE A 46 5.06 -2.63 -10.73
N ILE A 47 4.15 -2.50 -9.76
CA ILE A 47 3.11 -3.50 -9.48
C ILE A 47 1.80 -3.08 -10.14
N GLY A 48 1.28 -3.93 -11.03
CA GLY A 48 -0.07 -3.80 -11.59
C GLY A 48 -0.20 -2.83 -12.77
N GLY A 49 0.92 -2.35 -13.32
CA GLY A 49 0.95 -1.38 -14.42
C GLY A 49 0.86 0.06 -13.95
#